data_AF-A0A7V9UEY3-F1
#
_entry.id   AF-A0A7V9UEY3-F1
#
_cell.length_a   1.000
_cell.length_b   1.000
_cell.length_c   1.000
_cell.angle_alpha   90.00
_cell.angle_beta   90.00
_cell.angle_gamma   90.00
#
_symmetry.space_group_name_H-M   'P 1'
#
loop_
_entity.id
_entity.type
_entity.pdbx_description
1 polymer ?
#
loop_
_entity_poly.entity_id
_entity_poly.type
_entity_poly.pdbx_seq_one_letter_code
_entity_poly.pdbx_strand_id
1 'polypeptide(L)' 'MYQLKYSQKLPITAEDSWEFFSSPANLKILTPEHMGFEISNQHEKRNMYAGQIIAYTIRPVWN' A
#
# COMPACT_ATOMS: atom_id res chain seq x y z
N MET A 1 13.37 6.32 20.29
CA MET A 1 12.31 5.96 19.32
C MET A 1 12.69 6.58 17.98
N TYR A 2 12.84 5.78 16.92
CA TYR A 2 13.23 6.27 15.59
C TYR A 2 12.00 6.33 14.68
N GLN A 3 11.86 7.42 13.91
CA GLN A 3 10.76 7.60 12.97
C GLN A 3 11.33 8.00 11.61
N LEU A 4 11.02 7.23 10.57
CA LEU A 4 11.29 7.62 9.19
C LEU A 4 10.17 8.55 8.72
N LYS A 5 10.52 9.72 8.19
CA LYS A 5 9.59 10.66 7.55
C LYS A 5 10.02 10.89 6.12
N TYR A 6 9.09 10.79 5.19
CA TYR A 6 9.32 11.02 3.76
C TYR A 6 8.15 11.81 3.17
N SER A 7 8.42 12.63 2.16
CA SER A 7 7.42 13.42 1.44
C SER A 7 7.74 13.43 -0.04
N GLN A 8 6.70 13.31 -0.87
CA GLN A 8 6.80 13.33 -2.33
C GLN A 8 5.68 14.23 -2.88
N LYS A 9 6.02 15.03 -3.90
CA LYS A 9 5.04 15.82 -4.65
C LYS A 9 4.62 15.04 -5.89
N LEU A 10 3.33 14.72 -5.99
CA LEU A 10 2.76 14.05 -7.15
C LEU A 10 2.17 15.09 -8.11
N PRO A 11 2.35 14.96 -9.43
CA PRO A 11 1.78 15.87 -10.43
C PRO A 11 0.32 15.51 -10.77
N ILE A 12 -0.50 15.20 -9.76
CA ILE A 12 -1.91 14.81 -9.90
C ILE A 12 -2.77 15.48 -8.82
N THR A 13 -4.08 15.38 -8.95
CA THR A 13 -5.01 15.96 -7.95
C THR A 13 -5.03 15.15 -6.66
N ALA A 14 -5.57 15.75 -5.59
CA ALA A 14 -5.72 15.06 -4.32
C ALA A 14 -6.75 13.92 -4.42
N GLU A 15 -7.78 14.13 -5.24
CA GLU A 15 -8.85 13.17 -5.53
C GLU A 15 -8.29 11.95 -6.25
N ASP A 16 -7.52 12.15 -7.33
CA ASP A 16 -6.88 11.04 -8.08
C ASP A 16 -5.90 10.26 -7.19
N SER A 17 -5.14 10.99 -6.36
CA SER A 17 -4.24 10.38 -5.38
C SER A 17 -5.03 9.51 -4.39
N TRP A 18 -6.13 10.04 -3.86
CA TRP A 18 -6.95 9.33 -2.88
C TRP A 18 -7.61 8.09 -3.48
N GLU A 19 -8.11 8.15 -4.72
CA GLU A 19 -8.65 6.99 -5.43
C GLU A 19 -7.59 5.86 -5.53
N PHE A 20 -6.34 6.21 -5.82
CA PHE A 20 -5.26 5.24 -5.86
C PHE A 20 -4.93 4.67 -4.48
N PHE A 21 -4.69 5.52 -3.48
CA PHE A 21 -4.24 5.09 -2.15
C PHE A 21 -5.32 4.42 -1.30
N SER A 22 -6.61 4.68 -1.60
CA SER A 22 -7.74 4.06 -0.92
C SER A 22 -8.02 2.63 -1.40
N SER A 23 -7.25 2.08 -2.34
CA SER A 23 -7.32 0.68 -2.75
C SER A 23 -6.20 -0.15 -2.13
N PRO A 24 -6.49 -1.18 -1.31
CA PRO A 24 -5.47 -2.06 -0.75
C PRO A 24 -4.61 -2.77 -1.79
N ALA A 25 -5.19 -3.09 -2.95
CA ALA A 25 -4.49 -3.76 -4.04
C ALA A 25 -3.33 -2.91 -4.60
N ASN A 26 -3.45 -1.58 -4.53
CA ASN A 26 -2.42 -0.66 -5.04
C ASN A 26 -1.19 -0.55 -4.13
N LEU A 27 -1.26 -1.02 -2.88
CA LEU A 27 -0.08 -1.13 -2.01
C LEU A 27 1.00 -2.04 -2.61
N LYS A 28 0.59 -3.06 -3.37
CA LYS A 28 1.50 -3.93 -4.11
C LYS A 28 2.27 -3.16 -5.19
N ILE A 29 1.61 -2.22 -5.88
CA ILE A 29 2.22 -1.41 -6.96
C ILE A 29 3.28 -0.45 -6.40
N LEU A 30 3.05 0.07 -5.19
CA LEU A 30 3.99 0.94 -4.48
C LEU A 30 5.22 0.20 -3.96
N THR A 31 5.14 -1.14 -3.90
CA THR A 31 6.21 -1.99 -3.39
C THR A 31 6.99 -2.58 -4.56
N PRO A 32 8.33 -2.54 -4.58
CA PRO A 32 9.11 -3.20 -5.62
C PRO A 32 8.72 -4.68 -5.79
N GLU A 33 8.52 -5.14 -7.03
CA GLU A 33 8.03 -6.51 -7.32
C GLU A 33 8.84 -7.61 -6.65
N HIS A 34 10.16 -7.45 -6.56
CA HIS A 34 11.07 -8.43 -5.95
C HIS A 34 10.84 -8.64 -4.45
N MET A 35 10.07 -7.77 -3.77
CA MET A 35 9.77 -7.91 -2.35
C MET A 35 8.62 -8.86 -2.06
N GLY A 36 8.01 -9.51 -3.06
CA GLY A 36 7.02 -10.57 -2.83
C GLY A 36 5.84 -10.12 -1.96
N PHE A 37 5.25 -8.96 -2.29
CA PHE A 37 4.13 -8.40 -1.53
C PHE A 37 2.85 -9.21 -1.77
N GLU A 38 2.30 -9.77 -0.69
CA GLU A 38 1.07 -10.56 -0.69
C GLU A 38 0.12 -10.04 0.39
N ILE A 39 -1.13 -9.73 0.00
CA ILE A 39 -2.17 -9.31 0.94
C ILE A 39 -2.75 -10.57 1.57
N SER A 40 -2.72 -10.65 2.90
CA SER A 40 -3.14 -11.85 3.62
C SER A 40 -4.67 -11.98 3.75
N ASN A 41 -5.42 -10.89 3.50
CA ASN A 41 -6.86 -10.83 3.71
C ASN A 41 -7.61 -10.53 2.39
N GLN A 42 -8.81 -11.10 2.20
CA GLN A 42 -9.64 -10.97 0.97
C GLN A 42 -10.26 -9.57 0.75
N HIS A 43 -9.64 -8.48 1.22
CA HIS A 43 -10.14 -7.11 1.06
C HIS A 43 -9.67 -6.42 -0.23
N GLU A 44 -8.96 -7.13 -1.10
CA GLU A 44 -8.36 -6.58 -2.33
C GLU A 44 -9.38 -5.90 -3.25
N LYS A 45 -10.66 -6.31 -3.18
CA LYS A 45 -11.73 -5.81 -4.06
C LYS A 45 -12.61 -4.72 -3.42
N ARG A 46 -12.27 -4.23 -2.22
CA ARG A 46 -13.07 -3.21 -1.52
C ARG A 46 -12.24 -1.96 -1.25
N ASN A 47 -12.85 -0.80 -1.45
CA ASN A 47 -12.27 0.48 -1.04
C ASN A 47 -12.03 0.48 0.47
N MET A 48 -10.92 1.11 0.87
CA MET A 48 -10.57 1.29 2.27
C MET A 48 -11.62 2.10 3.00
N TYR A 49 -11.88 1.74 4.26
CA TYR A 49 -12.73 2.50 5.15
C TYR A 49 -12.04 2.78 6.49
N ALA A 50 -12.55 3.76 7.21
CA ALA A 50 -11.98 4.18 8.50
C ALA A 50 -11.98 3.01 9.50
N GLY A 51 -10.82 2.75 10.11
CA GLY A 51 -10.63 1.64 11.06
C GLY A 51 -10.35 0.27 10.43
N GLN A 52 -10.23 0.18 9.10
CA GLN A 52 -9.84 -1.06 8.45
C GLN A 52 -8.37 -1.43 8.75
N ILE A 53 -8.16 -2.70 9.09
CA ILE A 53 -6.83 -3.29 9.26
C ILE A 53 -6.48 -4.07 7.99
N ILE A 54 -5.33 -3.75 7.40
CA ILE A 54 -4.80 -4.45 6.23
C ILE A 54 -3.56 -5.24 6.70
N ALA A 55 -3.62 -6.55 6.57
CA ALA A 55 -2.50 -7.44 6.84
C ALA A 55 -1.85 -7.86 5.52
N TYR A 56 -0.53 -7.77 5.43
CA TYR A 56 0.25 -8.15 4.26
C TYR A 56 1.59 -8.76 4.70
N THR A 57 2.19 -9.53 3.81
CA THR A 57 3.51 -10.12 3.97
C THR A 57 4.45 -9.56 2.91
N ILE A 58 5.69 -9.25 3.29
CA ILE A 58 6.79 -8.90 2.40
C ILE A 58 7.94 -9.89 2.58
N ARG A 59 8.58 -10.25 1.47
CA ARG A 59 9.71 -11.18 1.38
C ARG A 59 10.83 -10.54 0.55
N PRO A 60 11.59 -9.58 1.11
CA PRO A 60 12.65 -8.86 0.39
C PRO A 60 13.89 -9.72 0.13
N VAL A 61 14.03 -10.86 0.79
CA VAL A 61 15.14 -11.81 0.64
C VAL A 61 14.58 -13.18 0.28
N TRP A 62 15.21 -13.86 -0.69
CA TRP A 62 14.91 -15.26 -1.03
C TRP A 62 15.56 -16.17 0.01
N ASN A 63 14.77 -16.62 1.00
CA ASN A 63 15.10 -17.78 1.84
C ASN A 63 13.89 -18.71 1.88
#